data_AF-A0A6J5G065-F1
#
_entry.id   AF-A0A6J5G065-F1
#
_cell.length_a   1.000
_cell.length_b   1.000
_cell.length_c   1.000
_cell.angle_alpha   90.00
_cell.angle_beta   90.00
_cell.angle_gamma   90.00
#
_symmetry.space_group_name_H-M   'P 1'
#
loop_
_entity.id
_entity.type
_entity.pdbx_description
1 polymer ?
#
loop_
_entity_poly.entity_id
_entity_poly.type
_entity_poly.pdbx_seq_one_letter_code
_entity_poly.pdbx_strand_id
1 'polypeptide(L)'
;MAYELNESIMDLPALKVHDETIEVVYDFRVAPVDAVSPEFSASEQILAGLGRVESEIWAARDRADTLDQEIDRLTNHADGIDNLVAVGSGLLAGLIDVLWVGEFDFKRGKAWSNRTVNDFVMKVAKEQGYEGERLDGAIKHLEKNFKIPSDNIWKGQDAGITPKSHHLDDLAHHPTPIGLFFSILTQFTKKGYFQNGEGTFLPISVDEKGLELIGSDFPSKIFCGTVNWFFHLVSDMSGSNKTAGEGMGIPGPIMSLLKELATVPGLNKTGLPKKLKKAFEKGKFDLRSELAVAHEVGRQAIPVLINEVLVRAFYFIRRLVTEVKAKRSFEGIEWEKTLPWKNRTIVRMLTIATGTFTAVDLADAAIRAALKSGDLATFGAQLLLRVNFVGVGRFVVAVYSDVSMGSQRERLRDERIAMLSEQLHWANAKVAYLQADVWQTSEHTETSLREAEQMMHQSIDIFARTWEENRISLRQIGQMRADIQAHNPRLINDIQDLLKWG
;
A
#
# COMPACT_ATOMS: atom_id res chain seq x y z
N MET A 1 -2.43 52.59 48.65
CA MET A 1 -2.62 52.83 47.20
C MET A 1 -1.91 51.72 46.46
N ALA A 2 -2.60 51.16 45.48
CA ALA A 2 -2.28 49.94 44.74
C ALA A 2 -0.90 49.96 44.08
N TYR A 3 -0.36 48.77 43.83
CA TYR A 3 0.59 48.55 42.74
C TYR A 3 0.09 47.39 41.89
N GLU A 4 -0.13 47.70 40.61
CA GLU A 4 -0.43 46.78 39.53
C GLU A 4 0.83 46.08 39.00
N LEU A 5 0.56 44.92 38.42
CA LEU A 5 1.37 43.97 37.66
C LEU A 5 2.55 44.53 36.83
N ASN A 6 3.61 43.74 36.79
CA ASN A 6 4.31 43.49 35.53
C ASN A 6 4.75 42.02 35.46
N GLU A 7 4.16 41.28 34.52
CA GLU A 7 4.63 39.96 34.07
C GLU A 7 5.91 40.14 33.24
N SER A 8 6.95 39.37 33.54
CA SER A 8 8.08 39.16 32.63
C SER A 8 8.58 37.73 32.76
N ILE A 9 8.57 37.07 31.61
CA ILE A 9 8.85 35.67 31.31
C ILE A 9 10.37 35.43 31.20
N MET A 10 10.77 34.19 31.56
CA MET A 10 12.00 33.42 31.26
C MET A 10 13.40 34.01 31.52
N ASP A 11 14.19 33.23 32.26
CA ASP A 11 15.59 32.98 31.90
C ASP A 11 16.03 31.57 32.37
N LEU A 12 16.18 30.64 31.42
CA LEU A 12 16.98 29.42 31.57
C LEU A 12 18.22 29.62 30.70
N PRO A 13 19.44 29.58 31.25
CA PRO A 13 20.35 28.52 30.81
C PRO A 13 21.45 28.10 31.81
N ALA A 14 21.79 26.81 31.82
CA ALA A 14 23.08 26.27 31.35
C ALA A 14 23.42 24.92 32.01
N LEU A 15 23.48 23.88 31.18
CA LEU A 15 24.10 22.61 31.51
C LEU A 15 25.64 22.82 31.61
N LYS A 16 26.24 22.53 32.77
CA LYS A 16 27.70 22.42 32.92
C LYS A 16 28.04 21.16 33.71
N VAL A 17 28.85 20.29 33.12
CA VAL A 17 29.44 19.12 33.77
C VAL A 17 30.74 19.55 34.45
N HIS A 18 30.91 19.29 35.75
CA HIS A 18 32.17 18.83 36.34
C HIS A 18 32.00 18.35 37.80
N ASP A 19 32.72 17.25 38.05
CA ASP A 19 33.07 16.46 39.24
C ASP A 19 32.99 16.96 40.71
N GLU A 20 32.84 15.93 41.58
CA GLU A 20 33.03 15.69 43.03
C GLU A 20 32.61 16.63 44.20
N THR A 21 32.16 17.87 44.05
CA THR A 21 31.86 18.69 45.27
C THR A 21 30.67 19.65 45.16
N ILE A 22 29.46 19.15 44.93
CA ILE A 22 28.25 20.00 45.00
C ILE A 22 27.46 19.69 46.28
N GLU A 23 27.54 20.60 47.24
CA GLU A 23 26.56 20.72 48.32
C GLU A 23 25.34 21.43 47.75
N VAL A 24 24.22 20.70 47.63
CA VAL A 24 22.96 21.24 47.12
C VAL A 24 22.21 21.88 48.29
N VAL A 25 22.17 23.22 48.32
CA VAL A 25 21.32 23.97 49.25
C VAL A 25 19.96 24.20 48.59
N TYR A 26 18.92 23.59 49.14
CA TYR A 26 17.54 23.84 48.74
C TYR A 26 16.94 24.98 49.58
N ASP A 27 16.42 26.02 48.92
CA ASP A 27 15.55 27.01 49.56
C ASP A 27 14.09 26.68 49.21
N PHE A 28 13.26 26.41 50.21
CA PHE A 28 11.86 26.06 50.05
C PHE A 28 10.98 27.20 50.54
N ARG A 29 10.07 27.67 49.67
CA ARG A 29 8.95 28.52 50.07
C ARG A 29 7.68 27.69 50.15
N VAL A 30 7.11 27.59 51.35
CA VAL A 30 5.79 27.01 51.58
C VAL A 30 4.74 28.06 51.23
N ALA A 31 3.91 27.78 50.23
CA ALA A 31 2.64 28.50 50.06
C ALA A 31 1.58 27.83 50.95
N PRO A 32 0.76 28.60 51.69
CA PRO A 32 -0.32 28.01 52.48
C PRO A 32 -1.36 27.41 51.54
N VAL A 33 -1.69 26.13 51.78
CA VAL A 33 -2.80 25.45 51.09
C VAL A 33 -4.10 26.01 51.67
N ASP A 34 -4.84 26.76 50.87
CA ASP A 34 -6.21 27.16 51.22
C ASP A 34 -7.08 25.91 51.39
N ALA A 35 -7.75 25.83 52.53
CA ALA A 35 -8.52 24.70 53.00
C ALA A 35 -9.76 24.42 52.13
N VAL A 36 -9.86 23.25 51.48
CA VAL A 36 -11.16 22.63 51.14
C VAL A 36 -11.13 21.08 51.09
N SER A 37 -12.16 20.50 51.74
CA SER A 37 -12.75 19.15 51.73
C SER A 37 -12.27 18.12 52.79
N PRO A 38 -13.16 17.69 53.73
CA PRO A 38 -12.81 16.96 54.96
C PRO A 38 -12.93 15.42 54.86
N GLU A 39 -12.79 14.82 53.69
CA GLU A 39 -13.05 13.37 53.52
C GLU A 39 -11.80 12.49 53.51
N PHE A 40 -10.59 13.05 53.43
CA PHE A 40 -9.34 12.29 53.44
C PHE A 40 -8.25 12.99 54.26
N SER A 41 -7.56 12.24 55.11
CA SER A 41 -6.36 12.70 55.82
C SER A 41 -5.26 13.09 54.84
N ALA A 42 -4.35 13.99 55.25
CA ALA A 42 -3.22 14.41 54.40
C ALA A 42 -2.37 13.21 53.91
N SER A 43 -2.29 12.14 54.72
CA SER A 43 -1.58 10.90 54.37
C SER A 43 -2.27 10.15 53.24
N GLU A 44 -3.60 10.02 53.29
CA GLU A 44 -4.38 9.38 52.23
C GLU A 44 -4.28 10.14 50.90
N GLN A 45 -4.19 11.47 50.94
CA GLN A 45 -4.02 12.30 49.74
C GLN A 45 -2.63 12.15 49.12
N ILE A 46 -1.57 12.11 49.93
CA ILE A 46 -0.20 11.86 49.47
C ILE A 46 -0.07 10.46 48.86
N LEU A 47 -0.64 9.45 49.52
CA LEU A 47 -0.57 8.06 49.07
C LEU A 47 -1.39 7.83 47.78
N ALA A 48 -2.56 8.47 47.66
CA ALA A 48 -3.34 8.47 46.42
C ALA A 48 -2.63 9.22 45.27
N GLY A 49 -1.95 10.33 45.57
CA GLY A 49 -1.13 11.08 44.61
C GLY A 49 0.06 10.28 44.12
N LEU A 50 0.77 9.60 45.03
CA LEU A 50 1.89 8.71 44.72
C LEU A 50 1.44 7.56 43.82
N GLY A 51 0.34 6.88 44.16
CA GLY A 51 -0.21 5.80 43.34
C GLY A 51 -0.61 6.25 41.93
N ARG A 52 -1.13 7.48 41.79
CA ARG A 52 -1.43 8.07 40.46
C ARG A 52 -0.15 8.30 39.67
N VAL A 53 0.87 8.94 40.26
CA VAL A 53 2.14 9.21 39.59
C VAL A 53 2.83 7.91 39.18
N GLU A 54 2.79 6.87 40.02
CA GLU A 54 3.34 5.57 39.65
C GLU A 54 2.62 4.93 38.46
N SER A 55 1.28 5.03 38.41
CA SER A 55 0.51 4.56 37.26
C SER A 55 0.90 5.30 35.97
N GLU A 56 1.08 6.61 36.02
CA GLU A 56 1.50 7.43 34.86
C GLU A 56 2.93 7.09 34.41
N ILE A 57 3.85 6.83 35.35
CA ILE A 57 5.22 6.39 35.03
C ILE A 57 5.19 5.04 34.29
N TRP A 58 4.37 4.09 34.75
CA TRP A 58 4.22 2.79 34.09
C TRP A 58 3.61 2.93 32.69
N ALA A 59 2.55 3.74 32.54
CA ALA A 59 1.93 3.99 31.24
C ALA A 59 2.89 4.68 30.27
N ALA A 60 3.67 5.65 30.75
CA ALA A 60 4.71 6.31 29.97
C ALA A 60 5.77 5.29 29.53
N ARG A 61 6.23 4.40 30.41
CA ARG A 61 7.24 3.39 30.04
C ARG A 61 6.75 2.42 28.95
N ASP A 62 5.53 1.90 29.05
CA ASP A 62 4.94 1.03 28.02
C ASP A 62 4.83 1.72 26.65
N ARG A 63 4.46 3.01 26.67
CA ARG A 63 4.43 3.84 25.46
C ARG A 63 5.81 4.08 24.88
N ALA A 64 6.85 4.27 25.71
CA ALA A 64 8.24 4.37 25.27
C ALA A 64 8.66 3.11 24.52
N ASP A 65 8.42 1.94 25.12
CA ASP A 65 8.84 0.66 24.56
C ASP A 65 8.16 0.41 23.21
N THR A 66 6.88 0.77 23.09
CA THR A 66 6.13 0.69 21.82
C THR A 66 6.71 1.63 20.76
N LEU A 67 7.03 2.87 21.13
CA LEU A 67 7.66 3.84 20.22
C LEU A 67 9.04 3.35 19.77
N ASP A 68 9.84 2.83 20.69
CA ASP A 68 11.20 2.36 20.41
C ASP A 68 11.19 1.16 19.45
N GLN A 69 10.25 0.21 19.61
CA GLN A 69 10.06 -0.90 18.67
C GLN A 69 9.67 -0.42 17.26
N GLU A 70 8.77 0.56 17.17
CA GLU A 70 8.33 1.10 15.89
C GLU A 70 9.43 1.93 15.21
N ILE A 71 10.18 2.72 15.97
CA ILE A 71 11.37 3.45 15.49
C ILE A 71 12.42 2.46 14.97
N ASP A 72 12.65 1.35 15.66
CA ASP A 72 13.58 0.31 15.22
C ASP A 72 13.13 -0.33 13.89
N ARG A 73 11.85 -0.68 13.77
CA ARG A 73 11.26 -1.22 12.53
C ARG A 73 11.41 -0.26 11.34
N LEU A 74 11.28 1.05 11.60
CA LEU A 74 11.43 2.11 10.62
C LEU A 74 12.89 2.56 10.45
N THR A 75 13.83 1.94 11.14
CA THR A 75 15.26 2.17 10.98
C THR A 75 15.82 1.19 9.96
N ASN A 76 16.69 1.71 9.07
CA ASN A 76 17.37 0.88 8.11
C ASN A 76 18.59 0.25 8.78
N HIS A 77 18.60 -1.08 8.87
CA HIS A 77 19.68 -1.89 9.42
C HIS A 77 20.46 -2.65 8.33
N ALA A 78 20.34 -2.23 7.06
CA ALA A 78 21.05 -2.85 5.95
C ALA A 78 22.55 -2.57 6.05
N ASP A 79 23.36 -3.61 5.93
CA ASP A 79 24.82 -3.49 5.87
C ASP A 79 25.36 -3.55 4.43
N GLY A 80 26.70 -3.56 4.28
CA GLY A 80 27.35 -3.61 2.97
C GLY A 80 26.98 -4.83 2.14
N ILE A 81 26.75 -5.99 2.75
CA ILE A 81 26.34 -7.21 2.04
C ILE A 81 24.88 -7.10 1.59
N ASP A 82 24.00 -6.55 2.42
CA ASP A 82 22.59 -6.32 2.06
C ASP A 82 22.49 -5.38 0.85
N ASN A 83 23.26 -4.29 0.86
CA ASN A 83 23.32 -3.34 -0.24
C ASN A 83 23.96 -3.94 -1.51
N LEU A 84 25.02 -4.74 -1.36
CA LEU A 84 25.67 -5.42 -2.48
C LEU A 84 24.71 -6.40 -3.18
N VAL A 85 23.96 -7.19 -2.41
CA VAL A 85 22.96 -8.10 -2.98
C VAL A 85 21.82 -7.34 -3.64
N ALA A 86 21.38 -6.21 -3.07
CA ALA A 86 20.38 -5.36 -3.69
C ALA A 86 20.86 -4.85 -5.06
N VAL A 87 22.07 -4.28 -5.14
CA VAL A 87 22.66 -3.81 -6.41
C VAL A 87 22.81 -4.97 -7.39
N GLY A 88 23.37 -6.11 -6.95
CA GLY A 88 23.58 -7.28 -7.79
C GLY A 88 22.27 -7.87 -8.33
N SER A 89 21.22 -7.91 -7.52
CA SER A 89 19.88 -8.36 -7.95
C SER A 89 19.29 -7.41 -8.99
N GLY A 90 19.44 -6.09 -8.78
CA GLY A 90 19.01 -5.08 -9.73
C GLY A 90 19.75 -5.17 -11.07
N LEU A 91 21.07 -5.35 -11.04
CA LEU A 91 21.88 -5.57 -12.25
C LEU A 91 21.46 -6.84 -12.99
N LEU A 92 21.29 -7.97 -12.27
CA LEU A 92 20.86 -9.23 -12.86
C LEU A 92 19.48 -9.11 -13.51
N ALA A 93 18.53 -8.49 -12.82
CA ALA A 93 17.20 -8.25 -13.37
C ALA A 93 17.25 -7.34 -14.60
N GLY A 94 18.11 -6.31 -14.59
CA GLY A 94 18.31 -5.43 -15.74
C GLY A 94 18.87 -6.20 -16.95
N LEU A 95 19.85 -7.08 -16.73
CA LEU A 95 20.37 -7.96 -17.77
C LEU A 95 19.31 -8.93 -18.31
N ILE A 96 18.48 -9.51 -17.43
CA ILE A 96 17.37 -10.36 -17.84
C ILE A 96 16.38 -9.58 -18.71
N ASP A 97 16.05 -8.34 -18.33
CA ASP A 97 15.18 -7.48 -19.11
C ASP A 97 15.72 -7.23 -20.53
N VAL A 98 16.99 -6.80 -20.60
CA VAL A 98 17.70 -6.52 -21.85
C VAL A 98 17.72 -7.73 -22.79
N LEU A 99 17.88 -8.94 -22.26
CA LEU A 99 18.00 -10.16 -23.05
C LEU A 99 16.64 -10.80 -23.38
N TRP A 100 15.63 -10.66 -22.52
CA TRP A 100 14.38 -11.43 -22.59
C TRP A 100 13.15 -10.61 -22.98
N VAL A 101 13.01 -9.39 -22.45
CA VAL A 101 11.79 -8.60 -22.61
C VAL A 101 11.74 -7.94 -23.99
N GLY A 102 12.78 -7.20 -24.36
CA GLY A 102 12.90 -6.54 -25.66
C GLY A 102 11.85 -5.43 -25.89
N GLU A 103 11.64 -5.05 -27.15
CA GLU A 103 10.66 -4.00 -27.51
C GLU A 103 9.23 -4.46 -27.22
N PHE A 104 8.42 -3.57 -26.63
CA PHE A 104 6.97 -3.66 -26.64
C PHE A 104 6.49 -3.79 -28.08
N ASP A 105 5.79 -4.88 -28.37
CA ASP A 105 5.29 -5.15 -29.71
C ASP A 105 3.84 -5.60 -29.64
N PHE A 106 2.94 -4.67 -29.94
CA PHE A 106 1.52 -4.95 -29.98
C PHE A 106 1.15 -6.04 -31.02
N LYS A 107 1.90 -6.19 -32.12
CA LYS A 107 1.62 -7.24 -33.12
C LYS A 107 1.96 -8.61 -32.56
N ARG A 108 3.08 -8.73 -31.86
CA ARG A 108 3.46 -9.95 -31.14
C ARG A 108 2.41 -10.30 -30.09
N GLY A 109 2.01 -9.32 -29.27
CA GLY A 109 0.94 -9.48 -28.29
C GLY A 109 -0.37 -9.95 -28.94
N LYS A 110 -0.77 -9.36 -30.08
CA LYS A 110 -1.97 -9.76 -30.84
C LYS A 110 -1.85 -11.15 -31.42
N ALA A 111 -0.69 -11.54 -31.94
CA ALA A 111 -0.47 -12.90 -32.45
C ALA A 111 -0.63 -13.93 -31.33
N TRP A 112 -0.05 -13.66 -30.16
CA TRP A 112 -0.21 -14.50 -28.97
C TRP A 112 -1.67 -14.54 -28.51
N SER A 113 -2.33 -13.40 -28.32
CA SER A 113 -3.69 -13.37 -27.80
C SER A 113 -4.71 -13.97 -28.76
N ASN A 114 -4.56 -13.76 -30.07
CA ASN A 114 -5.39 -14.41 -31.08
C ASN A 114 -5.25 -15.93 -31.03
N ARG A 115 -4.02 -16.47 -30.95
CA ARG A 115 -3.79 -17.91 -30.80
C ARG A 115 -4.44 -18.43 -29.51
N THR A 116 -4.15 -17.81 -28.36
CA THR A 116 -4.68 -18.23 -27.05
C THR A 116 -6.21 -18.25 -27.03
N VAL A 117 -6.86 -17.21 -27.56
CA VAL A 117 -8.32 -17.14 -27.63
C VAL A 117 -8.88 -18.19 -28.58
N ASN A 118 -8.31 -18.34 -29.77
CA ASN A 118 -8.77 -19.34 -30.74
C ASN A 118 -8.61 -20.78 -30.20
N ASP A 119 -7.50 -21.09 -29.55
CA ASP A 119 -7.24 -22.40 -28.95
C ASP A 119 -8.23 -22.68 -27.81
N PHE A 120 -8.56 -21.66 -27.01
CA PHE A 120 -9.58 -21.77 -25.97
C PHE A 120 -10.98 -22.03 -26.54
N VAL A 121 -11.40 -21.30 -27.57
CA VAL A 121 -12.68 -21.54 -28.26
C VAL A 121 -12.75 -22.93 -28.86
N MET A 122 -11.68 -23.37 -29.52
CA MET A 122 -11.57 -24.73 -30.06
C MET A 122 -11.70 -25.78 -28.96
N LYS A 123 -11.00 -25.60 -27.85
CA LYS A 123 -11.06 -26.52 -26.70
C LYS A 123 -12.48 -26.63 -26.15
N VAL A 124 -13.12 -25.49 -25.86
CA VAL A 124 -14.48 -25.47 -25.33
C VAL A 124 -15.47 -26.07 -26.32
N ALA A 125 -15.36 -25.77 -27.61
CA ALA A 125 -16.23 -26.37 -28.62
C ALA A 125 -16.10 -27.90 -28.64
N LYS A 126 -14.86 -28.43 -28.60
CA LYS A 126 -14.61 -29.89 -28.54
C LYS A 126 -15.20 -30.51 -27.27
N GLU A 127 -15.06 -29.86 -26.11
CA GLU A 127 -15.70 -30.28 -24.85
C GLU A 127 -17.23 -30.25 -24.92
N GLN A 128 -17.80 -29.39 -25.78
CA GLN A 128 -19.24 -29.34 -26.09
C GLN A 128 -19.65 -30.20 -27.30
N GLY A 129 -18.82 -31.17 -27.72
CA GLY A 129 -19.15 -32.15 -28.75
C GLY A 129 -18.90 -31.73 -30.20
N TYR A 130 -18.08 -30.70 -30.43
CA TYR A 130 -17.61 -30.38 -31.78
C TYR A 130 -16.50 -31.35 -32.21
N GLU A 131 -16.70 -32.11 -33.29
CA GLU A 131 -15.75 -33.09 -33.80
C GLU A 131 -14.82 -32.55 -34.92
N GLY A 132 -15.03 -31.30 -35.34
CA GLY A 132 -14.23 -30.70 -36.41
C GLY A 132 -12.91 -30.08 -35.93
N GLU A 133 -12.06 -29.73 -36.89
CA GLU A 133 -10.72 -29.16 -36.63
C GLU A 133 -10.60 -27.68 -37.02
N ARG A 134 -11.66 -27.08 -37.61
CA ARG A 134 -11.63 -25.69 -38.05
C ARG A 134 -12.31 -24.76 -37.04
N LEU A 135 -11.72 -23.58 -36.83
CA LEU A 135 -12.23 -22.54 -35.92
C LEU A 135 -13.61 -22.01 -36.33
N ASP A 136 -13.85 -21.78 -37.63
CA ASP A 136 -15.16 -21.34 -38.14
C ASP A 136 -16.27 -22.33 -37.80
N GLY A 137 -15.99 -23.63 -37.89
CA GLY A 137 -16.91 -24.69 -37.46
C GLY A 137 -17.09 -24.75 -35.94
N ALA A 138 -16.04 -24.54 -35.15
CA ALA A 138 -16.13 -24.48 -33.68
C ALA A 138 -17.01 -23.32 -33.21
N ILE A 139 -16.78 -22.12 -33.76
CA ILE A 139 -17.60 -20.93 -33.49
C ILE A 139 -19.05 -21.23 -33.88
N LYS A 140 -19.29 -21.75 -35.08
CA LYS A 140 -20.65 -22.09 -35.55
C LYS A 140 -21.36 -23.12 -34.66
N HIS A 141 -20.63 -24.10 -34.14
CA HIS A 141 -21.17 -25.12 -33.24
C HIS A 141 -21.67 -24.49 -31.94
N LEU A 142 -20.83 -23.64 -31.32
CA LEU A 142 -21.18 -22.91 -30.10
C LEU A 142 -22.32 -21.90 -30.35
N GLU A 143 -22.23 -21.07 -31.40
CA GLU A 143 -23.29 -20.11 -31.79
C GLU A 143 -24.65 -20.79 -32.01
N LYS A 144 -24.65 -22.03 -32.53
CA LYS A 144 -25.90 -22.78 -32.79
C LYS A 144 -26.53 -23.30 -31.50
N ASN A 145 -25.71 -23.80 -30.57
CA ASN A 145 -26.16 -24.50 -29.37
C ASN A 145 -26.41 -23.56 -28.19
N PHE A 146 -25.71 -22.43 -28.13
CA PHE A 146 -25.71 -21.50 -27.00
C PHE A 146 -26.08 -20.09 -27.46
N LYS A 147 -27.32 -19.92 -27.90
CA LYS A 147 -27.86 -18.60 -28.26
C LYS A 147 -28.32 -17.86 -27.01
N ILE A 148 -28.18 -16.53 -27.02
CA ILE A 148 -28.79 -15.66 -26.01
C ILE A 148 -29.93 -14.82 -26.62
N PRO A 149 -30.95 -14.45 -25.84
CA PRO A 149 -32.12 -13.74 -26.36
C PRO A 149 -31.83 -12.34 -26.91
N SER A 150 -30.81 -11.64 -26.43
CA SER A 150 -30.54 -10.23 -26.77
C SER A 150 -29.69 -10.03 -28.03
N ASP A 151 -29.02 -11.07 -28.52
CA ASP A 151 -27.94 -11.00 -29.52
C ASP A 151 -28.31 -10.19 -30.79
N ASN A 152 -29.54 -10.35 -31.27
CA ASN A 152 -29.97 -9.79 -32.55
C ASN A 152 -31.13 -8.78 -32.46
N ILE A 153 -31.62 -8.48 -31.25
CA ILE A 153 -32.89 -7.72 -31.07
C ILE A 153 -32.75 -6.24 -31.42
N TRP A 154 -31.52 -5.73 -31.53
CA TRP A 154 -31.22 -4.38 -31.99
C TRP A 154 -31.40 -4.21 -33.52
N LYS A 155 -31.45 -5.30 -34.29
CA LYS A 155 -31.59 -5.22 -35.76
C LYS A 155 -32.94 -4.62 -36.12
N GLY A 156 -32.91 -3.60 -36.98
CA GLY A 156 -34.13 -2.89 -37.42
C GLY A 156 -34.67 -1.88 -36.40
N GLN A 157 -33.97 -1.67 -35.27
CA GLN A 157 -34.27 -0.60 -34.32
C GLN A 157 -33.46 0.65 -34.65
N ASP A 158 -34.06 1.84 -34.52
CA ASP A 158 -33.34 3.12 -34.59
C ASP A 158 -32.63 3.43 -33.26
N ALA A 159 -31.80 2.48 -32.81
CA ALA A 159 -31.14 2.51 -31.50
C ALA A 159 -29.70 3.06 -31.55
N GLY A 160 -29.16 3.32 -32.75
CA GLY A 160 -27.76 3.72 -32.94
C GLY A 160 -26.74 2.59 -32.65
N ILE A 161 -27.18 1.33 -32.74
CA ILE A 161 -26.37 0.12 -32.53
C ILE A 161 -26.02 -0.48 -33.90
N THR A 162 -24.79 -0.96 -34.08
CA THR A 162 -24.31 -1.50 -35.36
C THR A 162 -23.83 -2.95 -35.19
N PRO A 163 -23.69 -3.73 -36.28
CA PRO A 163 -23.04 -5.04 -36.20
C PRO A 163 -21.63 -4.99 -35.59
N LYS A 164 -20.94 -3.85 -35.67
CA LYS A 164 -19.59 -3.69 -35.14
C LYS A 164 -19.56 -3.26 -33.68
N SER A 165 -20.63 -2.68 -33.15
CA SER A 165 -20.70 -2.23 -31.76
C SER A 165 -21.57 -3.07 -30.85
N HIS A 166 -22.45 -3.93 -31.38
CA HIS A 166 -23.46 -4.58 -30.54
C HIS A 166 -22.87 -5.38 -29.36
N HIS A 167 -21.73 -6.07 -29.50
CA HIS A 167 -21.08 -6.73 -28.35
C HIS A 167 -20.58 -5.76 -27.26
N LEU A 168 -20.35 -4.50 -27.59
CA LEU A 168 -20.04 -3.45 -26.62
C LEU A 168 -21.32 -2.76 -26.12
N ASP A 169 -22.30 -2.58 -27.00
CA ASP A 169 -23.51 -1.84 -26.68
C ASP A 169 -24.49 -2.69 -25.86
N ASP A 170 -24.57 -4.01 -26.07
CA ASP A 170 -25.32 -4.97 -25.26
C ASP A 170 -24.52 -5.35 -24.01
N LEU A 171 -25.05 -5.01 -22.84
CA LEU A 171 -24.36 -5.29 -21.59
C LEU A 171 -24.26 -6.80 -21.31
N ALA A 172 -25.12 -7.63 -21.91
CA ALA A 172 -25.01 -9.08 -21.78
C ALA A 172 -23.75 -9.65 -22.45
N HIS A 173 -23.12 -8.94 -23.39
CA HIS A 173 -21.88 -9.40 -24.05
C HIS A 173 -20.60 -9.09 -23.26
N HIS A 174 -20.74 -8.51 -22.06
CA HIS A 174 -19.60 -8.16 -21.22
C HIS A 174 -19.17 -9.36 -20.35
N PRO A 175 -17.90 -9.81 -20.41
CA PRO A 175 -17.39 -10.89 -19.55
C PRO A 175 -17.11 -10.40 -18.12
N THR A 176 -18.14 -9.86 -17.46
CA THR A 176 -18.08 -9.28 -16.12
C THR A 176 -19.26 -9.77 -15.26
N PRO A 177 -19.21 -9.61 -13.93
CA PRO A 177 -20.38 -9.86 -13.08
C PRO A 177 -21.61 -9.03 -13.47
N ILE A 178 -21.41 -7.82 -14.00
CA ILE A 178 -22.50 -6.95 -14.47
C ILE A 178 -23.11 -7.50 -15.76
N GLY A 179 -22.30 -8.00 -16.69
CA GLY A 179 -22.81 -8.64 -17.90
C GLY A 179 -23.57 -9.94 -17.60
N LEU A 180 -23.08 -10.75 -16.67
CA LEU A 180 -23.81 -11.92 -16.16
C LEU A 180 -25.16 -11.50 -15.55
N PHE A 181 -25.17 -10.44 -14.74
CA PHE A 181 -26.40 -9.91 -14.17
C PHE A 181 -27.40 -9.50 -15.27
N PHE A 182 -26.97 -8.79 -16.31
CA PHE A 182 -27.88 -8.39 -17.40
C PHE A 182 -28.38 -9.58 -18.22
N SER A 183 -27.56 -10.60 -18.45
CA SER A 183 -27.99 -11.85 -19.08
C SER A 183 -29.09 -12.56 -18.28
N ILE A 184 -28.90 -12.70 -16.97
CA ILE A 184 -29.92 -13.26 -16.07
C ILE A 184 -31.16 -12.36 -16.07
N LEU A 185 -30.99 -11.04 -15.99
CA LEU A 185 -32.10 -10.09 -15.98
C LEU A 185 -32.96 -10.22 -17.24
N THR A 186 -32.36 -10.40 -18.42
CA THR A 186 -33.07 -10.64 -19.67
C THR A 186 -33.98 -11.88 -19.60
N GLN A 187 -33.56 -12.95 -18.93
CA GLN A 187 -34.38 -14.16 -18.74
C GLN A 187 -35.65 -13.90 -17.92
N PHE A 188 -35.62 -12.92 -17.01
CA PHE A 188 -36.76 -12.55 -16.18
C PHE A 188 -37.64 -11.47 -16.82
N THR A 189 -37.03 -10.45 -17.43
CA THR A 189 -37.74 -9.27 -17.94
C THR A 189 -38.13 -9.37 -19.41
N LYS A 190 -37.56 -10.33 -20.14
CA LYS A 190 -37.71 -10.47 -21.60
C LYS A 190 -37.28 -9.20 -22.35
N LYS A 191 -36.27 -8.49 -21.81
CA LYS A 191 -35.66 -7.31 -22.41
C LYS A 191 -34.14 -7.47 -22.46
N GLY A 192 -33.52 -7.14 -23.58
CA GLY A 192 -32.08 -6.89 -23.67
C GLY A 192 -31.77 -5.45 -23.23
N TYR A 193 -30.57 -5.23 -22.70
CA TYR A 193 -30.21 -3.95 -22.08
C TYR A 193 -28.97 -3.38 -22.74
N PHE A 194 -29.16 -2.27 -23.46
CA PHE A 194 -28.12 -1.68 -24.27
C PHE A 194 -27.74 -0.29 -23.78
N GLN A 195 -26.52 0.15 -24.08
CA GLN A 195 -26.16 1.55 -24.11
C GLN A 195 -25.54 1.89 -25.47
N ASN A 196 -26.13 2.82 -26.21
CA ASN A 196 -25.58 3.22 -27.50
C ASN A 196 -24.37 4.17 -27.36
N GLY A 197 -23.79 4.57 -28.50
CA GLY A 197 -22.62 5.45 -28.56
C GLY A 197 -22.86 6.88 -28.07
N GLU A 198 -24.11 7.32 -27.97
CA GLU A 198 -24.48 8.64 -27.45
C GLU A 198 -24.82 8.57 -25.94
N GLY A 199 -24.61 7.41 -25.31
CA GLY A 199 -24.81 7.22 -23.87
C GLY A 199 -26.25 6.95 -23.46
N THR A 200 -27.17 6.79 -24.42
CA THR A 200 -28.58 6.46 -24.15
C THR A 200 -28.69 5.01 -23.71
N PHE A 201 -29.29 4.78 -22.53
CA PHE A 201 -29.63 3.44 -22.05
C PHE A 201 -30.97 2.99 -22.65
N LEU A 202 -30.98 1.80 -23.25
CA LEU A 202 -32.04 1.31 -24.13
C LEU A 202 -32.41 -0.13 -23.76
N PRO A 203 -33.48 -0.33 -22.97
CA PRO A 203 -34.12 -1.63 -22.82
C PRO A 203 -34.93 -1.97 -24.08
N ILE A 204 -34.59 -3.06 -24.76
CA ILE A 204 -35.26 -3.50 -26.00
C ILE A 204 -35.97 -4.83 -25.71
N SER A 205 -37.26 -4.93 -26.04
CA SER A 205 -38.01 -6.19 -25.87
C SER A 205 -37.47 -7.28 -26.78
N VAL A 206 -37.38 -8.50 -26.25
CA VAL A 206 -36.98 -9.69 -27.00
C VAL A 206 -38.06 -10.03 -28.04
N ASP A 207 -37.63 -10.44 -29.24
CA ASP A 207 -38.52 -10.83 -30.34
C ASP A 207 -39.08 -12.26 -30.16
N GLU A 208 -40.03 -12.67 -31.01
CA GLU A 208 -40.68 -13.98 -30.90
C GLU A 208 -39.67 -15.16 -30.88
N LYS A 209 -38.60 -15.07 -31.66
CA LYS A 209 -37.55 -16.09 -31.71
C LYS A 209 -36.72 -16.11 -30.43
N GLY A 210 -36.38 -14.95 -29.88
CA GLY A 210 -35.65 -14.86 -28.62
C GLY A 210 -36.50 -15.30 -27.42
N LEU A 211 -37.84 -15.23 -27.50
CA LEU A 211 -38.71 -15.77 -26.45
C LEU A 211 -38.58 -17.29 -26.30
N GLU A 212 -38.22 -18.02 -27.36
CA GLU A 212 -37.91 -19.46 -27.29
C GLU A 212 -36.64 -19.75 -26.46
N LEU A 213 -35.78 -18.75 -26.28
CA LEU A 213 -34.53 -18.84 -25.51
C LEU A 213 -34.70 -18.42 -24.03
N ILE A 214 -35.94 -18.11 -23.62
CA ILE A 214 -36.28 -17.77 -22.24
C ILE A 214 -36.67 -19.03 -21.47
N GLY A 215 -36.02 -19.29 -20.32
CA GLY A 215 -36.36 -20.42 -19.47
C GLY A 215 -37.83 -20.42 -19.02
N SER A 216 -38.44 -21.60 -19.00
CA SER A 216 -39.86 -21.81 -18.64
C SER A 216 -40.13 -21.63 -17.14
N ASP A 217 -39.16 -21.92 -16.29
CA ASP A 217 -39.23 -21.82 -14.84
C ASP A 217 -38.00 -21.09 -14.26
N PHE A 218 -38.01 -20.88 -12.94
CA PHE A 218 -36.95 -20.15 -12.25
C PHE A 218 -35.57 -20.82 -12.43
N PRO A 219 -35.37 -22.13 -12.14
CA PRO A 219 -34.09 -22.80 -12.39
C PRO A 219 -33.61 -22.67 -13.84
N SER A 220 -34.49 -22.88 -14.82
CA SER A 220 -34.17 -22.82 -16.24
C SER A 220 -33.75 -21.40 -16.67
N LYS A 221 -34.40 -20.36 -16.13
CA LYS A 221 -33.99 -18.95 -16.37
C LYS A 221 -32.59 -18.67 -15.84
N ILE A 222 -32.27 -19.17 -14.65
CA ILE A 222 -30.91 -19.02 -14.08
C ILE A 222 -29.90 -19.80 -14.94
N PHE A 223 -30.20 -21.04 -15.32
CA PHE A 223 -29.33 -21.85 -16.17
C PHE A 223 -29.08 -21.19 -17.54
N CYS A 224 -30.12 -20.76 -18.25
CA CYS A 224 -29.99 -20.07 -19.53
C CYS A 224 -29.22 -18.74 -19.39
N GLY A 225 -29.51 -17.97 -18.34
CA GLY A 225 -28.83 -16.69 -18.10
C GLY A 225 -27.36 -16.82 -17.67
N THR A 226 -26.92 -18.00 -17.28
CA THR A 226 -25.55 -18.27 -16.80
C THR A 226 -24.75 -19.14 -17.75
N VAL A 227 -25.24 -20.36 -18.03
CA VAL A 227 -24.51 -21.38 -18.79
C VAL A 227 -24.55 -21.11 -20.29
N ASN A 228 -25.73 -20.86 -20.87
CA ASN A 228 -25.81 -20.51 -22.30
C ASN A 228 -25.09 -19.19 -22.57
N TRP A 229 -25.25 -18.22 -21.66
CA TRP A 229 -24.50 -16.96 -21.70
C TRP A 229 -22.99 -17.17 -21.74
N PHE A 230 -22.43 -17.98 -20.84
CA PHE A 230 -21.01 -18.25 -20.80
C PHE A 230 -20.52 -18.79 -22.14
N PHE A 231 -21.15 -19.85 -22.66
CA PHE A 231 -20.73 -20.46 -23.93
C PHE A 231 -20.96 -19.55 -25.15
N HIS A 232 -21.95 -18.66 -25.10
CA HIS A 232 -22.14 -17.62 -26.11
C HIS A 232 -20.97 -16.64 -26.12
N LEU A 233 -20.52 -16.15 -24.96
CA LEU A 233 -19.32 -15.30 -24.90
C LEU A 233 -18.07 -16.04 -25.41
N VAL A 234 -17.99 -17.35 -25.18
CA VAL A 234 -16.90 -18.18 -25.71
C VAL A 234 -16.92 -18.23 -27.25
N SER A 235 -18.07 -18.28 -27.92
CA SER A 235 -18.04 -18.15 -29.39
C SER A 235 -17.58 -16.75 -29.81
N ASP A 236 -18.11 -15.72 -29.16
CA ASP A 236 -17.99 -14.34 -29.64
C ASP A 236 -16.58 -13.77 -29.46
N MET A 237 -15.78 -14.26 -28.50
CA MET A 237 -14.40 -13.81 -28.32
C MET A 237 -13.49 -14.04 -29.53
N SER A 238 -13.81 -15.04 -30.38
CA SER A 238 -13.08 -15.31 -31.63
C SER A 238 -13.74 -14.67 -32.87
N GLY A 239 -14.70 -13.76 -32.67
CA GLY A 239 -15.48 -13.17 -33.76
C GLY A 239 -16.63 -14.08 -34.22
N SER A 240 -17.06 -13.93 -35.46
CA SER A 240 -18.17 -14.73 -36.01
C SER A 240 -17.67 -15.88 -36.87
N ASN A 241 -18.52 -16.88 -37.13
CA ASN A 241 -18.17 -17.97 -38.05
C ASN A 241 -17.77 -17.51 -39.47
N LYS A 242 -18.23 -16.34 -39.95
CA LYS A 242 -17.86 -15.77 -41.26
C LYS A 242 -16.52 -15.03 -41.25
N THR A 243 -16.08 -14.61 -40.07
CA THR A 243 -14.87 -13.80 -39.86
C THR A 243 -14.06 -14.38 -38.69
N ALA A 244 -13.94 -15.71 -38.65
CA ALA A 244 -13.31 -16.43 -37.56
C ALA A 244 -11.88 -15.92 -37.31
N GLY A 245 -11.59 -15.54 -36.07
CA GLY A 245 -10.29 -14.98 -35.68
C GLY A 245 -10.06 -13.52 -36.10
N GLU A 246 -10.97 -12.88 -36.83
CA GLU A 246 -10.78 -11.52 -37.39
C GLU A 246 -11.95 -10.55 -37.14
N GLY A 247 -13.12 -11.08 -36.73
CA GLY A 247 -14.30 -10.33 -36.35
C GLY A 247 -14.08 -9.42 -35.14
N MET A 248 -15.12 -8.70 -34.70
CA MET A 248 -14.96 -7.69 -33.64
C MET A 248 -14.55 -8.25 -32.28
N GLY A 249 -14.85 -9.51 -31.98
CA GLY A 249 -14.67 -10.04 -30.64
C GLY A 249 -15.66 -9.45 -29.64
N ILE A 250 -15.58 -9.85 -28.38
CA ILE A 250 -16.26 -9.19 -27.25
C ILE A 250 -15.35 -8.12 -26.62
N PRO A 251 -15.91 -7.13 -25.89
CA PRO A 251 -15.09 -6.25 -25.08
C PRO A 251 -14.31 -7.05 -24.03
N GLY A 252 -13.07 -6.65 -23.75
CA GLY A 252 -12.33 -7.21 -22.62
C GLY A 252 -12.83 -6.65 -21.30
N PRO A 253 -12.30 -7.13 -20.16
CA PRO A 253 -12.72 -6.68 -18.84
C PRO A 253 -12.59 -5.16 -18.62
N ILE A 254 -11.55 -4.52 -19.17
CA ILE A 254 -11.33 -3.07 -19.00
C ILE A 254 -12.35 -2.31 -19.83
N MET A 255 -12.51 -2.65 -21.10
CA MET A 255 -13.50 -2.01 -21.97
C MET A 255 -14.92 -2.19 -21.44
N SER A 256 -15.25 -3.39 -20.95
CA SER A 256 -16.55 -3.71 -20.36
C SER A 256 -16.81 -2.86 -19.11
N LEU A 257 -15.86 -2.81 -18.18
CA LEU A 257 -15.97 -2.01 -16.96
C LEU A 257 -16.16 -0.51 -17.28
N LEU A 258 -15.36 0.04 -18.21
CA LEU A 258 -15.50 1.44 -18.61
C LEU A 258 -16.87 1.73 -19.24
N LYS A 259 -17.39 0.78 -20.03
CA LYS A 259 -18.70 0.90 -20.66
C LYS A 259 -19.83 0.78 -19.64
N GLU A 260 -19.72 -0.12 -18.67
CA GLU A 260 -20.64 -0.27 -17.54
C GLU A 260 -20.66 0.99 -16.67
N LEU A 261 -19.49 1.54 -16.32
CA LEU A 261 -19.38 2.82 -15.62
C LEU A 261 -19.99 3.97 -16.42
N ALA A 262 -19.85 3.93 -17.74
CA ALA A 262 -20.46 4.93 -18.62
C ALA A 262 -22.01 4.88 -18.59
N THR A 263 -22.64 3.84 -18.04
CA THR A 263 -24.11 3.80 -17.83
C THR A 263 -24.58 4.63 -16.64
N VAL A 264 -23.68 4.99 -15.71
CA VAL A 264 -24.00 5.78 -14.52
C VAL A 264 -24.51 7.18 -14.91
N PRO A 265 -25.63 7.66 -14.34
CA PRO A 265 -26.13 9.00 -14.59
C PRO A 265 -25.06 10.08 -14.39
N GLY A 266 -24.92 10.97 -15.37
CA GLY A 266 -23.86 11.98 -15.40
C GLY A 266 -22.70 11.55 -16.29
N LEU A 267 -22.11 10.37 -16.04
CA LEU A 267 -21.07 9.81 -16.91
C LEU A 267 -21.60 9.46 -18.30
N ASN A 268 -22.83 8.99 -18.37
CA ASN A 268 -23.52 8.68 -19.62
C ASN A 268 -23.72 9.90 -20.54
N LYS A 269 -23.69 11.12 -19.99
CA LYS A 269 -23.81 12.37 -20.75
C LYS A 269 -22.46 12.96 -21.15
N THR A 270 -21.36 12.34 -20.74
CA THR A 270 -20.01 12.78 -21.12
C THR A 270 -19.66 12.27 -22.52
N GLY A 271 -18.51 12.68 -23.07
CA GLY A 271 -17.97 12.09 -24.29
C GLY A 271 -17.45 10.65 -24.14
N LEU A 272 -17.53 10.03 -22.94
CA LEU A 272 -16.99 8.71 -22.66
C LEU A 272 -17.63 7.58 -23.50
N PRO A 273 -18.98 7.41 -23.56
CA PRO A 273 -19.59 6.34 -24.35
C PRO A 273 -19.15 6.37 -25.83
N LYS A 274 -19.08 7.58 -26.40
CA LYS A 274 -18.66 7.80 -27.78
C LYS A 274 -17.21 7.45 -28.02
N LYS A 275 -16.32 7.79 -27.07
CA LYS A 275 -14.90 7.41 -27.13
C LYS A 275 -14.71 5.90 -27.02
N LEU A 276 -15.44 5.23 -26.12
CA LEU A 276 -15.40 3.77 -25.97
C LEU A 276 -15.88 3.06 -27.23
N LYS A 277 -17.02 3.48 -27.79
CA LYS A 277 -17.53 2.95 -29.06
C LYS A 277 -16.52 3.13 -30.19
N LYS A 278 -15.89 4.31 -30.30
CA LYS A 278 -14.85 4.56 -31.30
C LYS A 278 -13.61 3.68 -31.09
N ALA A 279 -13.17 3.50 -29.85
CA ALA A 279 -12.01 2.66 -29.52
C ALA A 279 -12.27 1.19 -29.85
N PHE A 280 -13.46 0.69 -29.53
CA PHE A 280 -13.87 -0.67 -29.87
C PHE A 280 -14.02 -0.84 -31.39
N GLU A 281 -14.87 -0.05 -32.05
CA GLU A 281 -15.20 -0.23 -33.48
C GLU A 281 -14.03 0.10 -34.42
N LYS A 282 -13.35 1.24 -34.21
CA LYS A 282 -12.29 1.72 -35.12
C LYS A 282 -10.90 1.28 -34.67
N GLY A 283 -10.68 1.25 -33.35
CA GLY A 283 -9.41 0.79 -32.78
C GLY A 283 -9.29 -0.72 -32.67
N LYS A 284 -10.38 -1.48 -32.87
CA LYS A 284 -10.46 -2.93 -32.61
C LYS A 284 -9.94 -3.28 -31.22
N PHE A 285 -10.25 -2.44 -30.24
CA PHE A 285 -9.84 -2.65 -28.85
C PHE A 285 -10.81 -3.61 -28.14
N ASP A 286 -10.73 -4.87 -28.54
CA ASP A 286 -11.50 -6.00 -28.04
C ASP A 286 -10.72 -6.79 -26.96
N LEU A 287 -11.31 -7.87 -26.44
CA LEU A 287 -10.67 -8.77 -25.48
C LEU A 287 -9.27 -9.21 -25.91
N ARG A 288 -9.07 -9.52 -27.19
CA ARG A 288 -7.77 -9.97 -27.72
C ARG A 288 -6.74 -8.84 -27.70
N SER A 289 -7.15 -7.61 -27.99
CA SER A 289 -6.29 -6.43 -27.88
C SER A 289 -5.94 -6.11 -26.42
N GLU A 290 -6.87 -6.25 -25.48
CA GLU A 290 -6.55 -6.12 -24.05
C GLU A 290 -5.58 -7.21 -23.57
N LEU A 291 -5.81 -8.47 -23.97
CA LEU A 291 -4.89 -9.58 -23.68
C LEU A 291 -3.53 -9.40 -24.33
N ALA A 292 -3.45 -8.79 -25.51
CA ALA A 292 -2.19 -8.45 -26.16
C ALA A 292 -1.38 -7.46 -25.33
N VAL A 293 -2.02 -6.40 -24.85
CA VAL A 293 -1.37 -5.43 -23.94
C VAL A 293 -0.97 -6.12 -22.64
N ALA A 294 -1.86 -6.92 -22.04
CA ALA A 294 -1.57 -7.64 -20.80
C ALA A 294 -0.41 -8.63 -20.95
N HIS A 295 -0.28 -9.31 -22.10
CA HIS A 295 0.84 -10.18 -22.40
C HIS A 295 2.17 -9.43 -22.44
N GLU A 296 2.19 -8.30 -23.14
CA GLU A 296 3.39 -7.47 -23.28
C GLU A 296 3.81 -6.83 -21.94
N VAL A 297 2.84 -6.34 -21.16
CA VAL A 297 3.08 -5.87 -19.78
C VAL A 297 3.52 -7.02 -18.87
N GLY A 298 2.94 -8.21 -19.05
CA GLY A 298 3.30 -9.42 -18.30
C GLY A 298 4.75 -9.83 -18.53
N ARG A 299 5.26 -9.71 -19.76
CA ARG A 299 6.69 -9.92 -20.07
C ARG A 299 7.57 -8.95 -19.29
N GLN A 300 7.22 -7.67 -19.25
CA GLN A 300 7.95 -6.66 -18.49
C GLN A 300 7.96 -6.93 -16.98
N ALA A 301 6.92 -7.58 -16.44
CA ALA A 301 6.85 -7.92 -15.02
C ALA A 301 7.82 -9.02 -14.59
N ILE A 302 8.28 -9.90 -15.49
CA ILE A 302 9.16 -11.04 -15.17
C ILE A 302 10.45 -10.59 -14.47
N PRO A 303 11.30 -9.71 -15.05
CA PRO A 303 12.53 -9.28 -14.39
C PRO A 303 12.26 -8.53 -13.08
N VAL A 304 11.16 -7.78 -12.99
CA VAL A 304 10.75 -7.05 -11.78
C VAL A 304 10.45 -8.04 -10.63
N LEU A 305 9.71 -9.11 -10.93
CA LEU A 305 9.39 -10.16 -9.95
C LEU A 305 10.63 -10.92 -9.52
N ILE A 306 11.53 -11.27 -10.46
CA ILE A 306 12.80 -11.93 -10.14
C ILE A 306 13.62 -11.06 -9.18
N ASN A 307 13.74 -9.77 -9.46
CA ASN A 307 14.45 -8.83 -8.59
C ASN A 307 13.87 -8.82 -7.17
N GLU A 308 12.54 -8.73 -7.07
CA GLU A 308 11.85 -8.67 -5.78
C GLU A 308 11.99 -9.98 -4.99
N VAL A 309 11.87 -11.13 -5.66
CA VAL A 309 12.04 -12.44 -5.02
C VAL A 309 13.47 -12.63 -4.52
N LEU A 310 14.49 -12.29 -5.32
CA LEU A 310 15.89 -12.44 -4.93
C LEU A 310 16.23 -11.62 -3.68
N VAL A 311 15.83 -10.35 -3.66
CA VAL A 311 16.10 -9.45 -2.52
C VAL A 311 15.38 -9.93 -1.27
N ARG A 312 14.09 -10.29 -1.37
CA ARG A 312 13.30 -10.76 -0.22
C ARG A 312 13.78 -12.12 0.28
N ALA A 313 14.12 -13.04 -0.60
CA ALA A 313 14.63 -14.36 -0.23
C ALA A 313 15.99 -14.24 0.48
N PHE A 314 16.90 -13.41 -0.06
CA PHE A 314 18.19 -13.17 0.59
C PHE A 314 18.03 -12.56 1.98
N TYR A 315 17.21 -11.50 2.09
CA TYR A 315 16.91 -10.86 3.38
C TYR A 315 16.39 -11.88 4.39
N PHE A 316 15.38 -12.66 4.00
CA PHE A 316 14.76 -13.67 4.86
C PHE A 316 15.77 -14.70 5.35
N ILE A 317 16.52 -15.31 4.42
CA ILE A 317 17.53 -16.32 4.75
C ILE A 317 18.57 -15.74 5.72
N ARG A 318 19.03 -14.52 5.44
CA ARG A 318 20.06 -13.88 6.26
C ARG A 318 19.56 -13.60 7.68
N ARG A 319 18.37 -13.02 7.84
CA ARG A 319 17.81 -12.72 9.16
C ARG A 319 17.46 -13.99 9.93
N LEU A 320 16.94 -15.01 9.24
CA LEU A 320 16.71 -16.33 9.85
C LEU A 320 18.00 -16.94 10.39
N VAL A 321 19.09 -16.92 9.60
CA VAL A 321 20.39 -17.45 10.05
C VAL A 321 20.92 -16.68 11.26
N THR A 322 20.77 -15.36 11.30
CA THR A 322 21.15 -14.54 12.46
C THR A 322 20.36 -14.91 13.70
N GLU A 323 19.03 -15.02 13.60
CA GLU A 323 18.16 -15.38 14.72
C GLU A 323 18.44 -16.79 15.25
N VAL A 324 18.62 -17.78 14.36
CA VAL A 324 18.96 -19.16 14.73
C VAL A 324 20.29 -19.22 15.48
N LYS A 325 21.31 -18.47 15.01
CA LYS A 325 22.62 -18.39 15.68
C LYS A 325 22.53 -17.75 17.07
N ALA A 326 21.66 -16.75 17.23
CA ALA A 326 21.47 -16.05 18.50
C ALA A 326 20.72 -16.91 19.54
N LYS A 327 19.63 -17.57 19.14
CA LYS A 327 18.72 -18.27 20.06
C LYS A 327 19.06 -19.74 20.28
N ARG A 328 19.88 -20.34 19.41
CA ARG A 328 20.32 -21.76 19.44
C ARG A 328 19.17 -22.80 19.46
N SER A 329 17.92 -22.39 19.26
CA SER A 329 16.72 -23.22 19.14
C SER A 329 15.71 -22.55 18.22
N PHE A 330 14.94 -23.35 17.47
CA PHE A 330 13.86 -22.86 16.61
C PHE A 330 12.65 -22.32 17.40
N GLU A 331 12.46 -22.77 18.64
CA GLU A 331 11.34 -22.34 19.51
C GLU A 331 11.49 -20.89 19.99
N GLY A 332 12.71 -20.36 20.04
CA GLY A 332 13.01 -19.00 20.50
C GLY A 332 13.11 -17.96 19.38
N ILE A 333 12.79 -18.33 18.12
CA ILE A 333 12.92 -17.42 16.97
C ILE A 333 11.80 -16.38 16.98
N GLU A 334 12.21 -15.12 16.90
CA GLU A 334 11.30 -13.99 16.75
C GLU A 334 10.99 -13.78 15.27
N TRP A 335 9.96 -14.47 14.77
CA TRP A 335 9.63 -14.49 13.33
C TRP A 335 9.42 -13.09 12.74
N GLU A 336 8.84 -12.17 13.51
CA GLU A 336 8.63 -10.78 13.09
C GLU A 336 9.92 -10.08 12.65
N LYS A 337 11.08 -10.45 13.22
CA LYS A 337 12.40 -9.92 12.85
C LYS A 337 12.97 -10.56 11.58
N THR A 338 12.48 -11.73 11.19
CA THR A 338 13.00 -12.48 10.02
C THR A 338 12.25 -12.16 8.74
N LEU A 339 10.97 -11.83 8.85
CA LEU A 339 10.08 -11.81 7.70
C LEU A 339 10.38 -10.61 6.78
N PRO A 340 10.43 -10.82 5.46
CA PRO A 340 10.82 -9.79 4.51
C PRO A 340 9.67 -8.83 4.18
N TRP A 341 8.96 -8.29 5.18
CA TRP A 341 7.88 -7.32 4.97
C TRP A 341 7.74 -6.31 6.11
N LYS A 342 7.19 -5.14 5.78
CA LYS A 342 6.84 -4.07 6.74
C LYS A 342 8.01 -3.56 7.63
N ASN A 343 9.25 -3.72 7.19
CA ASN A 343 10.44 -3.13 7.82
C ASN A 343 11.16 -2.27 6.79
N ARG A 344 11.71 -1.12 7.21
CA ARG A 344 12.40 -0.19 6.30
C ARG A 344 13.66 -0.78 5.67
N THR A 345 14.34 -1.71 6.33
CA THR A 345 15.55 -2.38 5.81
C THR A 345 15.27 -3.08 4.48
N ILE A 346 14.25 -3.95 4.43
CA ILE A 346 13.87 -4.63 3.18
C ILE A 346 13.36 -3.64 2.13
N VAL A 347 12.62 -2.60 2.55
CA VAL A 347 12.14 -1.54 1.64
C VAL A 347 13.32 -0.79 1.01
N ARG A 348 14.34 -0.43 1.79
CA ARG A 348 15.57 0.22 1.31
C ARG A 348 16.34 -0.68 0.33
N MET A 349 16.49 -1.96 0.64
CA MET A 349 17.11 -2.93 -0.28
C MET A 349 16.33 -3.01 -1.60
N LEU A 350 15.00 -3.06 -1.54
CA LEU A 350 14.15 -3.06 -2.74
C LEU A 350 14.25 -1.74 -3.51
N THR A 351 14.37 -0.59 -2.86
CA THR A 351 14.58 0.71 -3.51
C THR A 351 15.90 0.74 -4.27
N ILE A 352 16.99 0.24 -3.65
CA ILE A 352 18.30 0.14 -4.31
C ILE A 352 18.20 -0.81 -5.50
N ALA A 353 17.67 -2.01 -5.30
CA ALA A 353 17.61 -3.03 -6.35
C ALA A 353 16.72 -2.62 -7.53
N THR A 354 15.55 -2.04 -7.27
CA THR A 354 14.64 -1.56 -8.32
C THR A 354 15.15 -0.29 -8.99
N GLY A 355 15.89 0.56 -8.27
CA GLY A 355 16.58 1.73 -8.83
C GLY A 355 17.73 1.33 -9.76
N THR A 356 18.58 0.38 -9.34
CA THR A 356 19.62 -0.18 -10.20
C THR A 356 19.05 -0.85 -11.43
N PHE A 357 18.00 -1.67 -11.26
CA PHE A 357 17.25 -2.26 -12.38
C PHE A 357 16.78 -1.19 -13.38
N THR A 358 16.10 -0.16 -12.89
CA THR A 358 15.54 0.91 -13.73
C THR A 358 16.64 1.69 -14.44
N ALA A 359 17.77 1.95 -13.78
CA ALA A 359 18.89 2.63 -14.40
C ALA A 359 19.50 1.83 -15.57
N VAL A 360 19.64 0.51 -15.40
CA VAL A 360 20.14 -0.38 -16.46
C VAL A 360 19.15 -0.44 -17.64
N ASP A 361 17.86 -0.61 -17.34
CA ASP A 361 16.78 -0.63 -18.34
C ASP A 361 16.76 0.67 -19.16
N LEU A 362 16.70 1.83 -18.49
CA LEU A 362 16.70 3.13 -19.16
C LEU A 362 17.96 3.35 -20.01
N ALA A 363 19.13 2.90 -19.54
CA ALA A 363 20.37 3.01 -20.28
C ALA A 363 20.38 2.15 -21.54
N ASP A 364 19.98 0.86 -21.45
CA ASP A 364 19.89 -0.01 -22.64
C ASP A 364 18.82 0.50 -23.62
N ALA A 365 17.66 0.91 -23.12
CA ALA A 365 16.58 1.47 -23.92
C ALA A 365 17.06 2.72 -24.68
N ALA A 366 17.78 3.63 -24.02
CA ALA A 366 18.35 4.82 -24.63
C ALA A 366 19.40 4.49 -25.70
N ILE A 367 20.32 3.55 -25.43
CA ILE A 367 21.33 3.12 -26.40
C ILE A 367 20.66 2.56 -27.65
N ARG A 368 19.70 1.64 -27.49
CA ARG A 368 19.02 1.01 -28.62
C ARG A 368 18.10 1.98 -29.36
N ALA A 369 17.46 2.91 -28.66
CA ALA A 369 16.67 3.96 -29.27
C ALA A 369 17.56 4.87 -30.13
N ALA A 370 18.73 5.27 -29.63
CA ALA A 370 19.69 6.08 -30.38
C ALA A 370 20.17 5.38 -31.66
N LEU A 371 20.46 4.06 -31.58
CA LEU A 371 20.88 3.27 -32.74
C LEU A 371 19.80 3.14 -33.83
N LYS A 372 18.52 3.26 -33.48
CA LYS A 372 17.37 3.12 -34.39
C LYS A 372 16.76 4.45 -34.86
N SER A 373 17.30 5.59 -34.43
CA SER A 373 16.66 6.89 -34.62
C SER A 373 17.49 7.86 -35.44
N GLY A 374 16.85 8.53 -36.41
CA GLY A 374 17.48 9.59 -37.22
C GLY A 374 17.23 11.01 -36.70
N ASP A 375 16.31 11.16 -35.74
CA ASP A 375 15.88 12.44 -35.17
C ASP A 375 15.34 12.26 -33.74
N LEU A 376 15.09 13.38 -33.05
CA LEU A 376 14.65 13.40 -31.64
C LEU A 376 13.24 12.81 -31.42
N ALA A 377 12.32 12.98 -32.36
CA ALA A 377 10.97 12.44 -32.23
C ALA A 377 10.96 10.92 -32.40
N THR A 378 11.71 10.41 -33.39
CA THR A 378 11.91 8.97 -33.58
C THR A 378 12.63 8.37 -32.38
N PHE A 379 13.62 9.07 -31.81
CA PHE A 379 14.29 8.65 -30.58
C PHE A 379 13.32 8.49 -29.41
N GLY A 380 12.47 9.49 -29.15
CA GLY A 380 11.47 9.42 -28.09
C GLY A 380 10.51 8.25 -28.26
N ALA A 381 10.03 8.00 -29.48
CA ALA A 381 9.14 6.88 -29.78
C ALA A 381 9.84 5.52 -29.57
N GLN A 382 11.08 5.36 -30.05
CA GLN A 382 11.86 4.13 -29.87
C GLN A 382 12.23 3.88 -28.42
N LEU A 383 12.51 4.93 -27.66
CA LEU A 383 12.76 4.84 -26.23
C LEU A 383 11.52 4.32 -25.49
N LEU A 384 10.35 4.93 -25.74
CA LEU A 384 9.10 4.54 -25.09
C LEU A 384 8.71 3.08 -25.36
N LEU A 385 9.02 2.55 -26.54
CA LEU A 385 8.75 1.13 -26.84
C LEU A 385 9.66 0.17 -26.08
N ARG A 386 10.74 0.64 -25.47
CA ARG A 386 11.78 -0.19 -24.87
C ARG A 386 11.82 -0.11 -23.35
N VAL A 387 11.42 1.01 -22.78
CA VAL A 387 11.38 1.18 -21.31
C VAL A 387 10.47 0.13 -20.66
N ASN A 388 10.96 -0.47 -19.59
CA ASN A 388 10.16 -1.33 -18.73
C ASN A 388 9.27 -0.49 -17.79
N PHE A 389 8.03 -0.25 -18.23
CA PHE A 389 7.06 0.56 -17.47
C PHE A 389 6.69 -0.07 -16.13
N VAL A 390 6.65 -1.40 -16.03
CA VAL A 390 6.36 -2.11 -14.78
C VAL A 390 7.46 -1.84 -13.76
N GLY A 391 8.71 -1.89 -14.18
CA GLY A 391 9.88 -1.63 -13.35
C GLY A 391 9.98 -0.19 -12.89
N VAL A 392 9.75 0.78 -13.79
CA VAL A 392 9.66 2.20 -13.42
C VAL A 392 8.57 2.42 -12.37
N GLY A 393 7.37 1.88 -12.59
CA GLY A 393 6.27 1.97 -11.62
C GLY A 393 6.63 1.34 -10.28
N ARG A 394 7.26 0.16 -10.27
CA ARG A 394 7.69 -0.53 -9.05
C ARG A 394 8.77 0.24 -8.30
N PHE A 395 9.70 0.88 -9.00
CA PHE A 395 10.74 1.73 -8.41
C PHE A 395 10.12 2.97 -7.75
N VAL A 396 9.16 3.64 -8.40
CA VAL A 396 8.43 4.78 -7.81
C VAL A 396 7.75 4.37 -6.49
N VAL A 397 7.09 3.21 -6.45
CA VAL A 397 6.48 2.68 -5.23
C VAL A 397 7.52 2.38 -4.14
N ALA A 398 8.70 1.87 -4.53
CA ALA A 398 9.80 1.60 -3.59
C ALA A 398 10.31 2.89 -2.95
N VAL A 399 10.60 3.92 -3.77
CA VAL A 399 11.05 5.24 -3.32
C VAL A 399 10.01 5.86 -2.39
N TYR A 400 8.73 5.87 -2.78
CA TYR A 400 7.65 6.40 -1.95
C TYR A 400 7.60 5.71 -0.58
N SER A 401 7.63 4.38 -0.56
CA SER A 401 7.57 3.60 0.68
C SER A 401 8.76 3.89 1.59
N ASP A 402 9.96 3.98 1.02
CA ASP A 402 11.19 4.22 1.76
C ASP A 402 11.27 5.63 2.35
N VAL A 403 10.87 6.63 1.57
CA VAL A 403 10.77 8.04 2.02
C VAL A 403 9.70 8.17 3.09
N SER A 404 8.52 7.57 2.89
CA SER A 404 7.41 7.60 3.86
C SER A 404 7.83 6.97 5.19
N MET A 405 8.47 5.79 5.18
CA MET A 405 9.00 5.16 6.38
C MET A 405 10.09 6.01 7.06
N GLY A 406 10.93 6.70 6.26
CA GLY A 406 11.91 7.64 6.78
C GLY A 406 11.27 8.82 7.54
N SER A 407 10.23 9.41 6.96
CA SER A 407 9.48 10.51 7.58
C SER A 407 8.69 10.07 8.81
N GLN A 408 8.06 8.89 8.78
CA GLN A 408 7.39 8.32 9.96
C GLN A 408 8.36 8.10 11.11
N ARG A 409 9.57 7.58 10.82
CA ARG A 409 10.61 7.41 11.84
C ARG A 409 10.97 8.72 12.52
N GLU A 410 11.12 9.79 11.74
CA GLU A 410 11.46 11.12 12.27
C GLU A 410 10.38 11.63 13.22
N ARG A 411 9.11 11.57 12.80
CA ARG A 411 7.99 11.95 13.67
C ARG A 411 7.95 11.15 14.98
N LEU A 412 8.13 9.83 14.92
CA LEU A 412 8.11 9.00 16.12
C LEU A 412 9.31 9.24 17.03
N ARG A 413 10.47 9.60 16.47
CA ARG A 413 11.62 10.03 17.28
C ARG A 413 11.34 11.33 18.02
N ASP A 414 10.68 12.29 17.38
CA ASP A 414 10.30 13.55 18.03
C ASP A 414 9.28 13.30 19.15
N GLU A 415 8.28 12.44 18.91
CA GLU A 415 7.35 11.98 19.94
C GLU A 415 8.08 11.30 21.10
N ARG A 416 9.07 10.45 20.81
CA ARG A 416 9.88 9.77 21.84
C ARG A 416 10.69 10.75 22.68
N ILE A 417 11.24 11.81 22.05
CA ILE A 417 11.98 12.88 22.73
C ILE A 417 11.05 13.68 23.65
N ALA A 418 9.87 14.07 23.18
CA ALA A 418 8.88 14.75 24.01
C ALA A 418 8.49 13.92 25.25
N MET A 419 8.34 12.60 25.05
CA MET A 419 7.99 11.69 26.13
C MET A 419 9.09 11.53 27.20
N LEU A 420 10.37 11.71 26.84
CA LEU A 420 11.47 11.76 27.84
C LEU A 420 11.29 12.94 28.80
N SER A 421 10.76 14.07 28.31
CA SER A 421 10.43 15.24 29.14
C SER A 421 9.29 14.91 30.11
N GLU A 422 8.22 14.28 29.62
CA GLU A 422 7.09 13.83 30.48
C GLU A 422 7.57 12.87 31.58
N GLN A 423 8.42 11.89 31.25
CA GLN A 423 9.00 10.97 32.23
C GLN A 423 9.81 11.69 33.31
N LEU A 424 10.56 12.74 32.94
CA LEU A 424 11.28 13.57 33.90
C LEU A 424 10.33 14.36 34.82
N HIS A 425 9.24 14.91 34.27
CA HIS A 425 8.21 15.58 35.06
C HIS A 425 7.53 14.62 36.05
N TRP A 426 7.19 13.40 35.64
CA TRP A 426 6.61 12.40 36.55
C TRP A 426 7.59 11.94 37.62
N ALA A 427 8.87 11.77 37.29
CA ALA A 427 9.90 11.47 38.28
C ALA A 427 10.04 12.59 39.32
N ASN A 428 10.03 13.85 38.88
CA ASN A 428 10.04 15.00 39.78
C ASN A 428 8.79 15.04 40.68
N ALA A 429 7.60 14.78 40.12
CA ALA A 429 6.37 14.69 40.90
C ALA A 429 6.42 13.55 41.94
N LYS A 430 6.99 12.40 41.58
CA LYS A 430 7.17 11.27 42.51
C LYS A 430 8.09 11.66 43.66
N VAL A 431 9.21 12.31 43.38
CA VAL A 431 10.14 12.83 44.40
C VAL A 431 9.43 13.82 45.32
N ALA A 432 8.60 14.72 44.78
CA ALA A 432 7.85 15.68 45.59
C ALA A 432 6.84 14.99 46.55
N TYR A 433 6.12 13.97 46.09
CA TYR A 433 5.22 13.19 46.96
C TYR A 433 5.96 12.39 48.03
N LEU A 434 7.11 11.77 47.68
CA LEU A 434 7.95 11.06 48.65
C LEU A 434 8.51 12.01 49.72
N GLN A 435 8.92 13.21 49.32
CA GLN A 435 9.35 14.25 50.27
C GLN A 435 8.20 14.69 51.19
N ALA A 436 7.00 14.91 50.65
CA ALA A 436 5.84 15.27 51.46
C ALA A 436 5.47 14.19 52.50
N ASP A 437 5.53 12.92 52.10
CA ASP A 437 5.29 11.77 53.00
C ASP A 437 6.32 11.71 54.14
N VAL A 438 7.60 11.96 53.82
CA VAL A 438 8.68 12.05 54.81
C VAL A 438 8.43 13.15 55.83
N TRP A 439 8.03 14.35 55.38
CA TRP A 439 7.75 15.49 56.26
C TRP A 439 6.57 15.20 57.19
N GLN A 440 5.49 14.65 56.66
CA GLN A 440 4.32 14.25 57.46
C GLN A 440 4.68 13.20 58.52
N THR A 441 5.44 12.18 58.13
CA THR A 441 5.84 11.08 59.03
C THR A 441 6.79 11.55 60.14
N SER A 442 7.65 12.52 59.82
CA SER A 442 8.61 13.11 60.77
C SER A 442 7.94 14.06 61.79
N GLU A 443 6.84 14.72 61.42
CA GLU A 443 6.08 15.61 62.31
C GLU A 443 5.34 14.82 63.41
N HIS A 444 5.04 13.53 63.18
CA HIS A 444 4.19 12.74 64.07
C HIS A 444 4.91 11.75 65.00
N THR A 445 6.22 11.45 64.84
CA THR A 445 6.94 10.53 65.78
C THR A 445 8.46 10.76 65.87
N GLU A 446 9.06 10.51 67.03
CA GLU A 446 10.52 10.60 67.29
C GLU A 446 11.31 9.39 66.73
N THR A 447 10.65 8.26 66.47
CA THR A 447 11.21 7.07 65.77
C THR A 447 11.38 7.25 64.25
N SER A 448 10.86 8.34 63.68
CA SER A 448 10.69 8.56 62.23
C SER A 448 11.95 8.95 61.45
N LEU A 449 13.06 9.31 62.11
CA LEU A 449 14.26 9.82 61.42
C LEU A 449 14.95 8.80 60.51
N ARG A 450 14.96 7.51 60.87
CA ARG A 450 15.56 6.45 60.02
C ARG A 450 14.70 6.10 58.81
N GLU A 451 13.38 6.08 58.97
CA GLU A 451 12.45 5.85 57.86
C GLU A 451 12.48 7.03 56.88
N ALA A 452 12.55 8.26 57.41
CA ALA A 452 12.79 9.47 56.62
C ALA A 452 14.09 9.40 55.81
N GLU A 453 15.21 9.02 56.45
CA GLU A 453 16.51 8.83 55.79
C GLU A 453 16.43 7.78 54.66
N GLN A 454 15.78 6.64 54.92
CA GLN A 454 15.61 5.58 53.91
C GLN A 454 14.77 6.03 52.71
N MET A 455 13.69 6.77 52.93
CA MET A 455 12.83 7.29 51.85
C MET A 455 13.50 8.43 51.07
N MET A 456 14.31 9.26 51.71
CA MET A 456 15.15 10.25 51.03
C MET A 456 16.18 9.57 50.12
N HIS A 457 16.81 8.49 50.58
CA HIS A 457 17.69 7.67 49.74
C HIS A 457 16.96 7.06 48.54
N GLN A 458 15.74 6.54 48.72
CA GLN A 458 14.93 6.03 47.62
C GLN A 458 14.57 7.13 46.60
N SER A 459 14.28 8.35 47.06
CA SER A 459 13.99 9.50 46.19
C SER A 459 15.19 9.89 45.34
N ILE A 460 16.39 9.92 45.94
CA ILE A 460 17.66 10.17 45.23
C ILE A 460 17.91 9.07 44.20
N ASP A 461 17.71 7.81 44.55
CA ASP A 461 17.88 6.67 43.64
C ASP A 461 16.93 6.73 42.43
N ILE A 462 15.66 7.07 42.65
CA ILE A 462 14.64 7.18 41.58
C ILE A 462 15.02 8.28 40.60
N PHE A 463 15.40 9.45 41.12
CA PHE A 463 15.83 10.58 40.28
C PHE A 463 17.10 10.24 39.52
N ALA A 464 18.11 9.68 40.19
CA ALA A 464 19.38 9.30 39.58
C ALA A 464 19.21 8.24 38.47
N ARG A 465 18.36 7.24 38.69
CA ARG A 465 18.04 6.22 37.67
C ARG A 465 17.34 6.82 36.46
N THR A 466 16.30 7.62 36.68
CA THR A 466 15.56 8.27 35.58
C THR A 466 16.47 9.21 34.79
N TRP A 467 17.31 9.97 35.49
CA TRP A 467 18.32 10.83 34.88
C TRP A 467 19.33 10.03 34.05
N GLU A 468 19.82 8.91 34.56
CA GLU A 468 20.77 8.07 33.83
C GLU A 468 20.13 7.39 32.61
N GLU A 469 18.91 6.87 32.73
CA GLU A 469 18.13 6.32 31.62
C GLU A 469 17.90 7.37 30.51
N ASN A 470 17.50 8.59 30.90
CA ASN A 470 17.34 9.72 29.98
C ASN A 470 18.68 10.14 29.36
N ARG A 471 19.77 10.18 30.14
CA ARG A 471 21.11 10.54 29.66
C ARG A 471 21.66 9.52 28.66
N ILE A 472 21.46 8.23 28.91
CA ILE A 472 21.86 7.16 27.98
C ILE A 472 21.07 7.31 26.68
N SER A 473 19.75 7.52 26.77
CA SER A 473 18.87 7.73 25.62
C SER A 473 19.28 8.96 24.80
N LEU A 474 19.56 10.10 25.46
CA LEU A 474 20.03 11.33 24.82
C LEU A 474 21.44 11.19 24.24
N ARG A 475 22.34 10.43 24.87
CA ARG A 475 23.67 10.11 24.31
C ARG A 475 23.56 9.27 23.05
N GLN A 476 22.66 8.29 23.01
CA GLN A 476 22.41 7.50 21.80
C GLN A 476 21.88 8.40 20.67
N ILE A 477 20.97 9.34 20.98
CA ILE A 477 20.50 10.36 20.03
C ILE A 477 21.67 11.26 19.55
N GLY A 478 22.55 11.67 20.46
CA GLY A 478 23.71 12.52 20.18
C GLY A 478 24.86 11.84 19.43
N GLN A 479 25.04 10.53 19.56
CA GLN A 479 26.03 9.77 18.78
C GLN A 479 25.65 9.69 17.29
N MET A 480 24.37 9.81 16.95
CA MET A 480 23.88 9.89 15.57
C MET A 480 23.96 11.32 14.97
N ARG A 481 24.53 12.29 15.70
CA ARG A 481 24.53 13.72 15.32
C ARG A 481 25.11 13.99 13.94
N ALA A 482 26.21 13.34 13.56
CA ALA A 482 26.84 13.54 12.25
C ALA A 482 25.92 13.07 11.11
N ASP A 483 25.27 11.93 11.26
CA ASP A 483 24.31 11.40 10.28
C ASP A 483 23.01 12.22 10.23
N ILE A 484 22.55 12.73 11.38
CA ILE A 484 21.39 13.61 11.48
C ILE A 484 21.67 14.93 10.76
N GLN A 485 22.84 15.52 10.95
CA GLN A 485 23.19 16.80 10.33
C GLN A 485 23.38 16.68 8.81
N ALA A 486 23.79 15.51 8.32
CA ALA A 486 23.93 15.22 6.89
C ALA A 486 22.58 14.98 6.18
N HIS A 487 21.58 14.43 6.87
CA HIS A 487 20.30 14.04 6.25
C HIS A 487 19.14 14.98 6.59
N ASN A 488 19.11 15.58 7.79
CA ASN A 488 18.07 16.48 8.28
C ASN A 488 18.69 17.65 9.09
N PRO A 489 19.23 18.68 8.41
CA PRO A 489 20.06 19.72 9.03
C PRO A 489 19.32 20.64 10.02
N ARG A 490 17.98 20.68 10.00
CA ARG A 490 17.18 21.48 10.95
C ARG A 490 16.89 20.78 12.28
N LEU A 491 16.92 19.45 12.32
CA LEU A 491 16.53 18.66 13.50
C LEU A 491 17.40 18.98 14.73
N ILE A 492 18.68 19.26 14.54
CA ILE A 492 19.58 19.65 15.65
C ILE A 492 19.23 21.05 16.17
N ASN A 493 18.83 21.97 15.30
CA ASN A 493 18.39 23.30 15.71
C ASN A 493 17.03 23.21 16.40
N ASP A 494 16.10 22.38 15.91
CA ASP A 494 14.79 22.18 16.51
C ASP A 494 14.91 21.52 17.89
N ILE A 495 15.79 20.52 18.05
CA ILE A 495 16.15 19.94 19.36
C ILE A 495 16.80 20.99 20.26
N GLN A 496 17.70 21.82 19.74
CA GLN A 496 18.32 22.89 20.52
C GLN A 496 17.33 23.97 20.94
N ASP A 497 16.36 24.31 20.10
CA ASP A 497 15.33 25.30 20.39
C ASP A 497 14.31 24.74 21.39
N LEU A 498 13.91 23.47 21.26
CA LEU A 498 13.11 22.76 22.27
C LEU A 498 13.82 22.66 23.62
N LEU A 499 15.14 22.44 23.64
CA LEU A 499 15.93 22.40 24.87
C LEU A 499 16.26 23.79 25.44
N LYS A 500 16.12 24.86 24.64
CA LYS A 500 16.35 26.25 25.08
C LYS A 500 15.08 26.95 25.54
N TRP A 501 13.92 26.59 24.98
CA TRP A 501 12.64 27.27 25.21
C TRP A 501 11.58 26.38 25.87
N GLY A 502 11.89 25.11 26.14
CA GLY A 502 11.05 24.15 26.88
C GLY A 502 11.32 24.13 28.38
#